data_AF-A0A8U8AWD7-F1
#
_entry.id   AF-A0A8U8AWD7-F1
#
_cell.length_a   1.000
_cell.length_b   1.000
_cell.length_c   1.000
_cell.angle_alpha   90.00
_cell.angle_beta   90.00
_cell.angle_gamma   90.00
#
_symmetry.space_group_name_H-M   'P 1'
#
loop_
_entity.id
_entity.type
_entity.pdbx_description
1 polymer ?
#
loop_
_entity_poly.entity_id
_entity_poly.type
_entity_poly.pdbx_seq_one_letter_code
_entity_poly.pdbx_strand_id
1 'polypeptide(L)'
;LPPLLFPTYFHCHTFYIAYTKKYWADLAWMLTFYIRFFYTYGSLLETKSLLAYYFIFRMLESSWFVWVSQMNHIPMDIDYDKNLDWVSTQLLATCNVEQSLFNDWFTGHLNFQIEHHLFPTMPRHNYCKVAPLVKSLCAKHGLEYQCKPLLTAFADIVQ
;
A
#
# COMPACT_ATOMS: atom_id res chain seq x y z
N LEU A 1 10.82 -11.74 -12.26
CA LEU A 1 12.09 -11.65 -11.49
C LEU A 1 11.82 -12.21 -10.10
N PRO A 2 12.73 -12.98 -9.48
CA PRO A 2 12.57 -13.30 -8.07
C PRO A 2 12.41 -12.00 -7.27
N PRO A 3 11.54 -11.96 -6.25
CA PRO A 3 11.18 -10.73 -5.52
C PRO A 3 12.40 -9.99 -4.93
N LEU A 4 13.53 -10.69 -4.74
CA LEU A 4 14.80 -10.14 -4.27
C LEU A 4 15.53 -9.22 -5.26
N LEU A 5 15.38 -9.42 -6.58
CA LEU A 5 16.08 -8.63 -7.60
C LEU A 5 15.27 -7.43 -8.08
N PHE A 6 13.99 -7.39 -7.75
CA PHE A 6 13.11 -6.30 -8.10
C PHE A 6 13.53 -4.97 -7.46
N PRO A 7 13.91 -4.89 -6.16
CA PRO A 7 14.33 -3.65 -5.52
C PRO A 7 15.64 -3.08 -6.10
N THR A 8 16.62 -3.96 -6.39
CA THR A 8 17.91 -3.56 -6.97
C THR A 8 17.75 -3.06 -8.40
N TYR A 9 16.95 -3.77 -9.21
CA TYR A 9 16.60 -3.33 -10.56
C TYR A 9 15.91 -1.97 -10.54
N PHE A 10 14.88 -1.79 -9.70
CA PHE A 10 14.16 -0.52 -9.59
C PHE A 10 15.08 0.62 -9.20
N HIS A 11 15.99 0.43 -8.24
CA HIS A 11 16.97 1.45 -7.89
C HIS A 11 17.85 1.88 -9.06
N CYS A 12 18.51 0.94 -9.72
CA CYS A 12 19.33 1.25 -10.89
C CYS A 12 18.50 1.92 -11.99
N HIS A 13 17.27 1.45 -12.19
CA HIS A 13 16.35 2.00 -13.18
C HIS A 13 15.88 3.42 -12.85
N THR A 14 15.61 3.74 -11.58
CA THR A 14 15.24 5.09 -11.14
C THR A 14 16.38 6.07 -11.39
N PHE A 15 17.62 5.71 -11.06
CA PHE A 15 18.80 6.53 -11.36
C PHE A 15 18.98 6.72 -12.87
N TYR A 16 18.82 5.64 -13.65
CA TYR A 16 18.88 5.68 -15.10
C TYR A 16 17.82 6.63 -15.69
N ILE A 17 16.56 6.54 -15.24
CA ILE A 17 15.49 7.45 -15.67
C ILE A 17 15.82 8.89 -15.27
N ALA A 18 16.17 9.14 -14.02
CA ALA A 18 16.43 10.50 -13.52
C ALA A 18 17.54 11.18 -14.34
N TYR A 19 18.61 10.44 -14.64
CA TYR A 19 19.71 10.93 -15.48
C TYR A 19 19.27 11.12 -16.95
N THR A 20 18.68 10.10 -17.58
CA THR A 20 18.34 10.14 -19.01
C THR A 20 17.23 11.14 -19.34
N LYS A 21 16.27 11.33 -18.43
CA LYS A 21 15.19 12.31 -18.54
C LYS A 21 15.57 13.69 -18.02
N LYS A 22 16.81 13.87 -17.52
CA LYS A 22 17.32 15.15 -17.01
C LYS A 22 16.51 15.70 -15.83
N TYR A 23 15.99 14.82 -14.98
CA TYR A 23 15.33 15.21 -13.73
C TYR A 23 16.39 15.54 -12.67
N TRP A 24 17.11 16.63 -12.88
CA TRP A 24 18.27 17.00 -12.07
C TRP A 24 17.92 17.29 -10.62
N ALA A 25 16.75 17.88 -10.37
CA ALA A 25 16.26 18.11 -9.02
C ALA A 25 16.02 16.79 -8.28
N ASP A 26 15.34 15.84 -8.93
CA ASP A 26 15.07 14.51 -8.35
C ASP A 26 16.38 13.75 -8.12
N LEU A 27 17.31 13.79 -9.08
CA LEU A 27 18.63 13.18 -8.95
C LEU A 27 19.42 13.80 -7.78
N ALA A 28 19.39 15.12 -7.62
CA ALA A 28 20.03 15.79 -6.49
C ALA A 28 19.42 15.33 -5.16
N TRP A 29 18.09 15.29 -5.05
CA TRP A 29 17.41 14.79 -3.85
C TRP A 29 17.75 13.34 -3.54
N MET A 30 17.77 12.46 -4.56
CA MET A 30 18.20 11.07 -4.40
C MET A 30 19.62 11.00 -3.85
N LEU A 31 20.57 11.75 -4.44
CA LEU A 31 21.96 11.78 -3.97
C LEU A 31 22.07 12.29 -2.52
N THR A 32 21.26 13.28 -2.12
CA THR A 32 21.28 13.77 -0.73
C THR A 32 20.91 12.68 0.27
N PHE A 33 19.99 11.77 -0.08
CA PHE A 33 19.63 10.63 0.78
C PHE A 33 20.86 9.72 0.99
N TYR A 34 21.56 9.34 -0.09
CA TYR A 34 22.74 8.48 0.03
C TYR A 34 23.87 9.16 0.80
N ILE A 35 24.15 10.44 0.53
CA ILE A 35 25.16 11.20 1.28
C ILE A 35 24.82 11.20 2.77
N ARG A 36 23.57 11.50 3.14
CA ARG A 36 23.14 11.49 4.55
C ARG A 36 23.22 10.10 5.17
N PHE A 37 22.83 9.06 4.43
CA PHE A 37 22.93 7.67 4.89
C PHE A 37 24.38 7.28 5.19
N PHE A 38 25.30 7.48 4.24
CA PHE A 38 26.72 7.18 4.44
C PHE A 38 27.35 8.06 5.53
N TYR A 39 26.99 9.34 5.61
CA TYR A 39 27.47 10.23 6.67
C TYR A 39 27.01 9.79 8.06
N THR A 40 25.74 9.40 8.20
CA THR A 40 25.13 9.03 9.49
C THR A 40 25.63 7.69 10.00
N TYR A 41 25.77 6.71 9.11
CA TYR A 41 26.05 5.31 9.50
C TYR A 41 27.48 4.85 9.17
N GLY A 42 28.22 5.58 8.34
CA GLY A 42 29.56 5.18 7.90
C GLY A 42 30.62 5.19 8.99
N SER A 43 30.44 5.98 10.05
CA SER A 43 31.29 5.94 11.24
C SER A 43 30.88 4.85 12.25
N LEU A 44 29.64 4.34 12.13
CA LEU A 44 29.07 3.34 13.05
C LEU A 44 29.26 1.91 12.55
N LEU A 45 29.29 1.72 11.23
CA LEU A 45 29.31 0.41 10.59
C LEU A 45 30.47 0.32 9.60
N GLU A 46 31.16 -0.82 9.59
CA GLU A 46 32.07 -1.17 8.50
C GLU A 46 31.32 -1.23 7.16
N THR A 47 32.02 -1.00 6.05
CA THR A 47 31.42 -0.94 4.70
C THR A 47 30.52 -2.13 4.37
N LYS A 48 30.93 -3.37 4.72
CA LYS A 48 30.12 -4.56 4.46
C LYS A 48 28.84 -4.57 5.27
N SER A 49 28.93 -4.23 6.57
CA SER A 49 27.78 -4.15 7.47
C SER A 49 26.83 -3.03 7.08
N LEU A 50 27.35 -1.89 6.60
CA LEU A 50 26.56 -0.78 6.12
C LEU A 50 25.77 -1.13 4.86
N LEU A 51 26.39 -1.82 3.91
CA LEU A 51 25.71 -2.32 2.71
C LEU A 51 24.66 -3.38 3.08
N ALA A 52 24.99 -4.31 3.98
CA ALA A 52 24.03 -5.31 4.45
C ALA A 52 22.83 -4.65 5.15
N TYR A 53 23.07 -3.68 6.03
CA TYR A 53 22.03 -2.88 6.68
C TYR A 53 21.13 -2.23 5.63
N TYR A 54 21.71 -1.54 4.65
CA TYR A 54 20.94 -0.95 3.54
C TYR A 54 20.03 -1.97 2.84
N PHE A 55 20.59 -3.09 2.38
CA PHE A 55 19.84 -4.08 1.61
C PHE A 55 18.73 -4.75 2.41
N ILE A 56 18.95 -5.03 3.70
CA ILE A 56 17.92 -5.59 4.58
C ILE A 56 16.74 -4.63 4.68
N PHE A 57 16.98 -3.34 4.96
CA PHE A 57 15.90 -2.35 5.05
C PHE A 57 15.16 -2.17 3.73
N ARG A 58 15.89 -2.16 2.59
CA ARG A 58 15.25 -2.10 1.26
C ARG A 58 14.39 -3.33 0.97
N MET A 59 14.79 -4.50 1.42
CA MET A 59 13.99 -5.71 1.25
C MET A 59 12.74 -5.67 2.12
N LEU A 60 12.87 -5.28 3.39
CA LEU A 60 11.73 -5.16 4.30
C LEU A 60 10.72 -4.11 3.80
N GLU A 61 11.19 -2.93 3.37
CA GLU A 61 10.35 -1.88 2.80
C GLU A 61 9.66 -2.35 1.52
N SER A 62 10.39 -3.01 0.60
CA SER A 62 9.78 -3.53 -0.62
C SER A 62 8.74 -4.60 -0.33
N SER A 63 9.00 -5.51 0.60
CA SER A 63 8.01 -6.53 0.99
C SER A 63 6.78 -5.89 1.59
N TRP A 64 6.96 -4.96 2.55
CA TRP A 64 5.87 -4.22 3.17
C TRP A 64 5.01 -3.48 2.13
N PHE A 65 5.65 -2.73 1.22
CA PHE A 65 4.97 -1.99 0.16
C PHE A 65 4.15 -2.91 -0.74
N VAL A 66 4.72 -4.04 -1.18
CA VAL A 66 4.01 -5.01 -2.02
C VAL A 66 2.76 -5.52 -1.31
N TRP A 67 2.88 -6.05 -0.10
CA TRP A 67 1.73 -6.59 0.64
C TRP A 67 0.64 -5.55 0.87
N VAL A 68 1.00 -4.34 1.30
CA VAL A 68 0.04 -3.25 1.51
C VAL A 68 -0.62 -2.79 0.21
N SER A 69 0.13 -2.71 -0.89
CA SER A 69 -0.42 -2.32 -2.20
C SER A 69 -1.35 -3.38 -2.79
N GLN A 70 -1.00 -4.67 -2.68
CA GLN A 70 -1.79 -5.77 -3.21
C GLN A 70 -3.08 -5.98 -2.42
N MET A 71 -3.11 -5.61 -1.14
CA MET A 71 -4.32 -5.60 -0.31
C MET A 71 -5.45 -4.73 -0.91
N ASN A 72 -5.12 -3.72 -1.73
CA ASN A 72 -6.13 -2.91 -2.43
C ASN A 72 -6.77 -3.63 -3.63
N HIS A 73 -6.24 -4.79 -4.01
CA HIS A 73 -6.65 -5.56 -5.17
C HIS A 73 -7.10 -6.97 -4.78
N ILE A 74 -7.58 -7.16 -3.54
CA ILE A 74 -8.14 -8.43 -3.10
C ILE A 74 -9.34 -8.77 -3.98
N PRO A 75 -9.30 -9.90 -4.71
CA PRO A 75 -10.41 -10.28 -5.57
C PRO A 75 -11.62 -10.67 -4.71
N MET A 76 -12.78 -10.20 -5.13
CA MET A 76 -14.07 -10.61 -4.57
C MET A 76 -14.80 -11.47 -5.59
N ASP A 77 -15.58 -12.43 -5.12
CA ASP A 77 -16.44 -13.23 -6.00
C ASP A 77 -17.62 -12.38 -6.45
N ILE A 78 -17.64 -12.02 -7.74
CA ILE A 78 -18.67 -11.19 -8.34
C ILE A 78 -19.30 -11.98 -9.47
N ASP A 79 -20.60 -12.20 -9.36
CA ASP A 79 -21.41 -12.79 -10.42
C ASP A 79 -21.66 -11.75 -11.51
N TYR A 80 -21.18 -12.03 -12.72
CA TYR A 80 -21.40 -11.14 -13.85
C TYR A 80 -22.91 -11.16 -14.21
N ASP A 81 -23.47 -9.99 -14.54
CA ASP A 81 -24.83 -9.84 -15.10
C ASP A 81 -26.01 -9.72 -14.11
N LYS A 82 -25.75 -9.32 -12.85
CA LYS A 82 -26.84 -9.01 -11.90
C LYS A 82 -27.48 -7.63 -12.05
N ASN A 83 -26.99 -6.77 -12.95
CA ASN A 83 -27.46 -5.40 -13.18
C ASN A 83 -27.71 -4.61 -11.87
N LEU A 84 -26.76 -4.70 -10.94
CA LEU A 84 -26.85 -4.04 -9.64
C LEU A 84 -26.61 -2.53 -9.76
N ASP A 85 -27.14 -1.77 -8.81
CA ASP A 85 -26.80 -0.36 -8.69
C ASP A 85 -25.33 -0.18 -8.31
N TRP A 86 -24.83 1.05 -8.48
CA TRP A 86 -23.43 1.35 -8.28
C TRP A 86 -22.94 1.09 -6.85
N VAL A 87 -23.74 1.42 -5.81
CA VAL A 87 -23.33 1.24 -4.41
C VAL A 87 -23.22 -0.25 -4.08
N SER A 88 -24.24 -1.02 -4.46
CA SER A 88 -24.22 -2.48 -4.28
C SER A 88 -23.04 -3.13 -5.02
N THR A 89 -22.73 -2.65 -6.22
CA THR A 89 -21.58 -3.13 -7.00
C THR A 89 -20.26 -2.85 -6.29
N GLN A 90 -20.05 -1.63 -5.77
CA GLN A 90 -18.81 -1.32 -5.04
C GLN A 90 -18.68 -2.15 -3.76
N LEU A 91 -19.77 -2.34 -3.00
CA LEU A 91 -19.77 -3.12 -1.75
C LEU A 91 -19.49 -4.61 -1.99
N LEU A 92 -19.96 -5.17 -3.09
CA LEU A 92 -19.68 -6.57 -3.44
C LEU A 92 -18.26 -6.76 -4.01
N ALA A 93 -17.78 -5.77 -4.78
CA ALA A 93 -16.50 -5.85 -5.46
C ALA A 93 -15.30 -5.51 -4.58
N THR A 94 -15.52 -5.01 -3.37
CA THR A 94 -14.46 -4.53 -2.48
C THR A 94 -14.67 -5.00 -1.06
N CYS A 95 -13.60 -5.02 -0.27
CA CYS A 95 -13.68 -5.25 1.16
C CYS A 95 -12.73 -4.31 1.90
N ASN A 96 -13.06 -4.03 3.15
CA ASN A 96 -12.19 -3.33 4.06
C ASN A 96 -11.33 -4.28 4.88
N VAL A 97 -10.28 -3.72 5.46
CA VAL A 97 -9.51 -4.34 6.53
C VAL A 97 -9.84 -3.65 7.85
N GLU A 98 -9.88 -4.42 8.92
CA GLU A 98 -10.25 -3.91 10.25
C GLU A 98 -9.51 -2.63 10.61
N GLN A 99 -10.26 -1.69 11.18
CA GLN A 99 -9.70 -0.45 11.67
C GLN A 99 -8.99 -0.67 13.01
N SER A 100 -7.76 -0.18 13.12
CA SER A 100 -7.04 -0.02 14.38
C SER A 100 -5.94 1.01 14.22
N LEU A 101 -5.45 1.59 15.32
CA LEU A 101 -4.31 2.53 15.25
C LEU A 101 -3.11 1.92 14.51
N PHE A 102 -2.88 0.62 14.69
CA PHE A 102 -1.82 -0.10 13.99
C PHE A 102 -2.14 -0.27 12.50
N ASN A 103 -3.31 -0.79 12.13
CA ASN A 103 -3.67 -1.03 10.73
C ASN A 103 -3.73 0.27 9.92
N ASP A 104 -4.29 1.34 10.49
CA ASP A 104 -4.43 2.64 9.84
C ASP A 104 -3.05 3.27 9.55
N TRP A 105 -2.08 3.10 10.45
CA TRP A 105 -0.69 3.52 10.27
C TRP A 105 0.07 2.61 9.31
N PHE A 106 0.03 1.30 9.55
CA PHE A 106 0.81 0.31 8.82
C PHE A 106 0.42 0.22 7.34
N THR A 107 -0.86 0.43 7.03
CA THR A 107 -1.36 0.41 5.65
C THR A 107 -1.44 1.81 5.02
N GLY A 108 -1.23 2.88 5.79
CA GLY A 108 -1.41 4.24 5.30
C GLY A 108 -2.87 4.54 4.88
N HIS A 109 -3.83 4.05 5.68
CA HIS A 109 -5.29 4.13 5.45
C HIS A 109 -5.81 3.39 4.20
N LEU A 110 -5.02 2.44 3.68
CA LEU A 110 -5.44 1.58 2.57
C LEU A 110 -6.41 0.47 3.01
N ASN A 111 -6.68 0.35 4.30
CA ASN A 111 -7.69 -0.54 4.87
C ASN A 111 -9.16 -0.10 4.64
N PHE A 112 -9.40 1.08 4.04
CA PHE A 112 -10.73 1.65 3.77
C PHE A 112 -11.06 1.72 2.26
N GLN A 113 -11.04 0.57 1.57
CA GLN A 113 -11.35 0.49 0.15
C GLN A 113 -12.83 0.76 -0.17
N ILE A 114 -13.76 0.30 0.68
CA ILE A 114 -15.19 0.56 0.49
C ILE A 114 -15.45 2.07 0.42
N GLU A 115 -14.92 2.85 1.37
CA GLU A 115 -15.09 4.31 1.38
C GLU A 115 -14.35 4.98 0.23
N HIS A 116 -13.17 4.47 -0.15
CA HIS A 116 -12.43 4.96 -1.30
C HIS A 116 -13.26 4.82 -2.59
N HIS A 117 -13.89 3.68 -2.79
CA HIS A 117 -14.69 3.39 -3.97
C HIS A 117 -16.03 4.12 -3.96
N LEU A 118 -16.68 4.24 -2.79
CA LEU A 118 -17.94 4.99 -2.64
C LEU A 118 -17.74 6.51 -2.71
N PHE A 119 -16.57 7.02 -2.33
CA PHE A 119 -16.28 8.46 -2.29
C PHE A 119 -14.86 8.76 -2.79
N PRO A 120 -14.56 8.57 -4.10
CA PRO A 120 -13.20 8.64 -4.63
C PRO A 120 -12.57 10.03 -4.52
N THR A 121 -13.37 11.09 -4.41
CA THR A 121 -12.91 12.47 -4.23
C THR A 121 -12.71 12.86 -2.75
N MET A 122 -13.09 12.00 -1.80
CA MET A 122 -12.98 12.29 -0.38
C MET A 122 -11.53 12.13 0.10
N PRO A 123 -10.99 13.09 0.87
CA PRO A 123 -9.67 12.95 1.47
C PRO A 123 -9.58 11.73 2.41
N ARG A 124 -8.51 10.94 2.27
CA ARG A 124 -8.32 9.66 3.01
C ARG A 124 -8.44 9.75 4.53
N HIS A 125 -8.03 10.87 5.12
CA HIS A 125 -8.13 11.08 6.58
C HIS A 125 -9.58 11.18 7.09
N ASN A 126 -10.58 11.23 6.21
CA ASN A 126 -11.99 11.20 6.57
C ASN A 126 -12.62 9.81 6.46
N TYR A 127 -11.94 8.82 5.85
CA TYR A 127 -12.50 7.47 5.70
C TYR A 127 -12.84 6.84 7.05
N CYS A 128 -11.98 6.99 8.05
CA CYS A 128 -12.22 6.50 9.40
C CYS A 128 -13.50 7.09 10.05
N LYS A 129 -13.88 8.33 9.68
CA LYS A 129 -15.10 8.99 10.18
C LYS A 129 -16.35 8.52 9.44
N VAL A 130 -16.20 8.18 8.17
CA VAL A 130 -17.31 7.82 7.27
C VAL A 130 -17.61 6.33 7.30
N ALA A 131 -16.62 5.47 7.51
CA ALA A 131 -16.76 4.03 7.63
C ALA A 131 -17.88 3.58 8.58
N PRO A 132 -18.02 4.09 9.82
CA PRO A 132 -19.14 3.71 10.69
C PRO A 132 -20.50 4.15 10.14
N LEU A 133 -20.57 5.27 9.41
CA LEU A 133 -21.81 5.75 8.78
C LEU A 133 -22.22 4.85 7.61
N VAL A 134 -21.25 4.51 6.74
CA VAL A 134 -21.46 3.56 5.63
C VAL A 134 -21.90 2.21 6.15
N LYS A 135 -21.20 1.68 7.17
CA LYS A 135 -21.57 0.40 7.82
C LYS A 135 -22.99 0.43 8.39
N SER A 136 -23.40 1.54 9.04
CA SER A 136 -24.76 1.71 9.55
C SER A 136 -25.81 1.74 8.43
N LEU A 137 -25.49 2.38 7.31
CA LEU A 137 -26.37 2.47 6.15
C LEU A 137 -26.52 1.11 5.48
N CYS A 138 -25.42 0.35 5.34
CA CYS A 138 -25.45 -1.01 4.83
C CYS A 138 -26.38 -1.89 5.69
N ALA A 139 -26.21 -1.85 7.02
CA ALA A 139 -27.07 -2.59 7.95
C ALA A 139 -28.55 -2.19 7.83
N LYS A 140 -28.85 -0.89 7.69
CA LYS A 140 -30.23 -0.39 7.50
C LYS A 140 -30.89 -0.93 6.24
N HIS A 141 -30.11 -1.14 5.17
CA HIS A 141 -30.60 -1.59 3.86
C HIS A 141 -30.39 -3.09 3.62
N GLY A 142 -29.91 -3.85 4.62
CA GLY A 142 -29.65 -5.28 4.48
C GLY A 142 -28.49 -5.60 3.52
N LEU A 143 -27.58 -4.65 3.31
CA LEU A 143 -26.37 -4.83 2.51
C LEU A 143 -25.22 -5.32 3.38
N GLU A 144 -24.40 -6.22 2.85
CA GLU A 144 -23.21 -6.70 3.53
C GLU A 144 -22.08 -5.66 3.45
N TYR A 145 -21.45 -5.39 4.58
CA TYR A 145 -20.25 -4.56 4.66
C TYR A 145 -19.06 -5.49 4.92
N GLN A 146 -18.31 -5.81 3.86
CA GLN A 146 -17.20 -6.76 3.92
C GLN A 146 -15.99 -6.16 4.64
N CYS A 147 -15.56 -6.79 5.73
CA CYS A 147 -14.42 -6.35 6.52
C CYS A 147 -13.65 -7.56 7.07
N LYS A 148 -12.34 -7.63 6.79
CA LYS A 148 -11.48 -8.77 7.15
C LYS A 148 -10.36 -8.37 8.12
N PRO A 149 -9.88 -9.28 8.98
CA PRO A 149 -8.63 -9.08 9.70
C PRO A 149 -7.45 -8.92 8.74
N LEU A 150 -6.45 -8.13 9.13
CA LEU A 150 -5.29 -7.82 8.28
C LEU A 150 -4.56 -9.06 7.76
N LEU A 151 -4.36 -10.07 8.61
CA LEU A 151 -3.67 -11.30 8.22
C LEU A 151 -4.49 -12.14 7.22
N THR A 152 -5.81 -12.15 7.36
CA THR A 152 -6.71 -12.81 6.40
C THR A 152 -6.65 -12.09 5.05
N ALA A 153 -6.72 -10.76 5.06
CA ALA A 153 -6.59 -9.95 3.85
C ALA A 153 -5.26 -10.18 3.12
N PHE A 154 -4.15 -10.37 3.86
CA PHE A 154 -2.87 -10.75 3.26
C PHE A 154 -2.85 -12.20 2.75
N ALA A 155 -3.48 -13.13 3.46
CA ALA A 155 -3.58 -14.51 2.99
C ALA A 155 -4.40 -14.63 1.69
N ASP A 156 -5.39 -13.76 1.48
CA ASP A 156 -6.22 -13.75 0.26
C ASP A 156 -5.47 -13.25 -0.98
N ILE A 157 -4.33 -12.55 -0.82
CA ILE A 157 -3.50 -12.07 -1.94
C ILE A 157 -2.77 -13.23 -2.66
N VAL A 158 -2.50 -14.31 -1.93
CA VAL A 158 -1.72 -15.46 -2.42
C VAL A 158 -2.58 -16.68 -2.77
N GLN A 159 -3.89 -16.61 -2.51
CA GLN A 159 -4.86 -17.63 -2.91
C GLN A 159 -5.35 -17.37 -4.33
#